data_AF-A0A7R9WNB8-F1
#
_entry.id   AF-A0A7R9WNB8-F1
#
_cell.length_a   1.000
_cell.length_b   1.000
_cell.length_c   1.000
_cell.angle_alpha   90.00
_cell.angle_beta   90.00
_cell.angle_gamma   90.00
#
_symmetry.space_group_name_H-M   'P 1'
#
loop_
_entity.id
_entity.type
_entity.pdbx_description
1 polymer ?
#
loop_
_entity_poly.entity_id
_entity_poly.type
_entity_poly.pdbx_seq_one_letter_code
_entity_poly.pdbx_strand_id
1 'polypeptide(L)'
;IDDEESRRLLWYASFLKPFRDVTDKVRDQLDEEEKTKKGARSRGKKANRSAVTRLLVDEIKRPLRDAEAVERIQKAADEFTALMDAGADAISSAVLAGEVTVRFDVDEECGVEYFVDPNGDCYSVTCEMRREDADEYNEDEYGSMVSPVPLVVNGDGGDESEFEHKYDFGAKVVDSVTETDPLWKRAMAFRLLASKVLAKVGPLWRAALVLSLSERLARTYDDELGQAMEGDYMDQSYSESRRTLVARYDAFAAALQQLGLIGIWSQKPLIDGLEMKGTVLKAVPKGPVFRDIMAEQERWMTTHPGGGKSALIRHMRETFLEFVGEE
;
A
#
# COMPACT_ATOMS: atom_id res chain seq x y z
N ILE A 1 7.54 11.44 -8.89
CA ILE A 1 8.44 10.28 -8.65
C ILE A 1 9.84 10.83 -8.75
N ASP A 2 10.37 11.17 -7.59
CA ASP A 2 11.55 12.04 -7.53
C ASP A 2 12.83 11.20 -7.42
N ASP A 3 12.67 9.95 -6.99
CA ASP A 3 13.71 8.93 -7.00
C ASP A 3 13.98 8.39 -8.42
N GLU A 4 15.22 8.54 -8.87
CA GLU A 4 15.71 8.06 -10.15
C GLU A 4 15.63 6.53 -10.26
N GLU A 5 15.87 5.81 -9.16
CA GLU A 5 15.79 4.36 -9.13
C GLU A 5 14.36 3.87 -9.37
N SER A 6 13.38 4.44 -8.68
CA SER A 6 11.96 4.15 -8.87
C SER A 6 11.51 4.42 -10.32
N ARG A 7 12.02 5.50 -10.94
CA ARG A 7 11.73 5.83 -12.34
C ARG A 7 12.32 4.79 -13.31
N ARG A 8 13.55 4.35 -13.07
CA ARG A 8 14.19 3.27 -13.85
C ARG A 8 13.40 1.97 -13.75
N LEU A 9 12.99 1.60 -12.54
CA LEU A 9 12.20 0.38 -12.31
C LEU A 9 10.82 0.47 -12.96
N LEU A 10 10.16 1.62 -12.89
CA LEU A 10 8.90 1.88 -13.60
C LEU A 10 9.06 1.71 -15.12
N TRP A 11 10.15 2.23 -15.69
CA TRP A 11 10.42 2.07 -17.12
C TRP A 11 10.54 0.59 -17.52
N TYR A 12 11.31 -0.20 -16.76
CA TYR A 12 11.39 -1.65 -16.97
C TYR A 12 10.04 -2.34 -16.83
N ALA A 13 9.28 -1.99 -15.79
CA ALA A 13 7.96 -2.55 -15.55
C ALA A 13 7.01 -2.27 -16.73
N SER A 14 6.99 -1.04 -17.23
CA SER A 14 6.16 -0.61 -18.36
C SER A 14 6.54 -1.36 -19.64
N PHE A 15 7.84 -1.42 -19.95
CA PHE A 15 8.33 -2.07 -21.17
C PHE A 15 8.10 -3.59 -21.18
N LEU A 16 8.26 -4.24 -20.03
CA LEU A 16 8.16 -5.71 -19.92
C LEU A 16 6.74 -6.20 -19.65
N LYS A 17 5.77 -5.31 -19.42
CA LYS A 17 4.41 -5.68 -19.07
C LYS A 17 3.69 -6.46 -20.18
N PRO A 18 3.71 -6.04 -21.46
CA PRO A 18 3.08 -6.82 -22.53
C PRO A 18 3.66 -8.24 -22.65
N PHE A 19 4.97 -8.39 -22.46
CA PHE A 19 5.63 -9.68 -22.47
C PHE A 19 5.21 -10.58 -21.30
N ARG A 20 5.09 -10.01 -20.10
CA ARG A 20 4.54 -10.70 -18.93
C ARG A 20 3.12 -11.19 -19.20
N ASP A 21 2.25 -10.31 -19.70
CA ASP A 21 0.83 -10.60 -19.89
C ASP A 21 0.61 -11.74 -20.89
N VAL A 22 1.37 -11.76 -21.99
CA VAL A 22 1.34 -12.87 -22.95
C VAL A 22 1.82 -14.17 -22.30
N THR A 23 2.89 -14.12 -21.51
CA THR A 23 3.43 -15.32 -20.86
C THR A 23 2.50 -15.86 -19.78
N ASP A 24 1.88 -14.99 -19.00
CA ASP A 24 0.90 -15.36 -17.97
C ASP A 24 -0.33 -16.01 -18.64
N LYS A 25 -0.86 -15.45 -19.73
CA LYS A 25 -1.96 -16.06 -20.51
C LYS A 25 -1.62 -17.47 -21.03
N VAL A 26 -0.44 -17.66 -21.59
CA VAL A 26 0.01 -18.98 -22.06
C VAL A 26 0.17 -19.96 -20.90
N ARG A 27 0.70 -19.51 -19.76
CA ARG A 27 0.81 -20.35 -18.56
C ARG A 27 -0.56 -20.78 -18.07
N ASP A 28 -1.52 -19.87 -17.96
CA ASP A 28 -2.85 -20.18 -17.46
C ASP A 28 -3.58 -21.16 -18.39
N GLN A 29 -3.41 -21.05 -19.71
CA GLN A 29 -3.92 -22.02 -20.68
C GLN A 29 -3.32 -23.43 -20.47
N LEU A 30 -2.00 -23.51 -20.24
CA LEU A 30 -1.33 -24.78 -19.98
C LEU A 30 -1.75 -25.39 -18.64
N ASP A 31 -1.94 -24.58 -17.60
CA ASP A 31 -2.37 -25.03 -16.28
C ASP A 31 -3.80 -25.59 -16.33
N GLU A 32 -4.71 -24.96 -17.10
CA GLU A 32 -6.05 -25.50 -17.33
C GLU A 32 -6.02 -26.82 -18.12
N GLU A 33 -5.17 -26.95 -19.14
CA GLU A 33 -4.98 -28.23 -19.84
C GLU A 33 -4.39 -29.32 -18.94
N GLU A 34 -3.41 -28.99 -18.09
CA GLU A 34 -2.80 -29.95 -17.15
C GLU A 34 -3.82 -30.40 -16.08
N LYS A 35 -4.70 -29.51 -15.58
CA LYS A 35 -5.78 -29.88 -14.64
C LYS A 35 -6.73 -30.93 -15.21
N THR A 36 -6.96 -30.94 -16.53
CA THR A 36 -7.80 -31.97 -17.16
C THR A 36 -7.12 -33.34 -17.27
N LYS A 37 -5.79 -33.39 -17.22
CA LYS A 37 -5.00 -34.63 -17.35
C LYS A 37 -4.71 -35.20 -15.96
N LYS A 38 -5.49 -36.19 -15.52
CA LYS A 38 -5.23 -36.95 -14.28
C LYS A 38 -3.81 -37.53 -14.29
N GLY A 39 -2.92 -37.00 -13.45
CA GLY A 39 -1.55 -37.52 -13.25
C GLY A 39 -0.40 -36.57 -13.56
N ALA A 40 -0.64 -35.27 -13.75
CA ALA A 40 0.44 -34.30 -13.96
C ALA A 40 1.44 -34.30 -12.78
N ARG A 41 2.71 -34.63 -13.07
CA ARG A 41 3.81 -34.56 -12.09
C ARG A 41 4.12 -33.10 -11.82
N SER A 42 4.29 -32.72 -10.55
CA SER A 42 4.63 -31.36 -10.17
C SER A 42 5.95 -30.92 -10.83
N ARG A 43 5.93 -29.81 -11.57
CA ARG A 43 7.15 -29.20 -12.11
C ARG A 43 8.08 -28.81 -10.95
N GLY A 44 9.38 -29.08 -11.12
CA GLY A 44 10.38 -28.80 -10.08
C GLY A 44 10.53 -27.30 -9.80
N LYS A 45 10.79 -26.94 -8.53
CA LYS A 45 10.82 -25.54 -8.02
C LYS A 45 11.70 -24.55 -8.80
N LYS A 46 12.76 -25.02 -9.50
CA LYS A 46 13.65 -24.16 -10.31
C LYS A 46 12.98 -23.63 -11.59
N ALA A 47 11.91 -24.26 -12.06
CA ALA A 47 11.17 -23.84 -13.25
C ALA A 47 10.22 -22.65 -12.99
N ASN A 48 10.08 -22.20 -11.73
CA ASN A 48 9.07 -21.22 -11.35
C ASN A 48 9.54 -19.76 -11.41
N ARG A 49 10.70 -19.45 -12.00
CA ARG A 49 11.09 -18.05 -12.23
C ARG A 49 10.20 -17.45 -13.32
N SER A 50 9.66 -16.26 -13.06
CA SER A 50 8.87 -15.56 -14.07
C SER A 50 9.70 -15.28 -15.33
N ALA A 51 9.00 -15.05 -16.44
CA ALA A 51 9.63 -14.66 -17.70
C ALA A 51 10.40 -13.34 -17.54
N VAL A 52 9.84 -12.38 -16.80
CA VAL A 52 10.43 -11.07 -16.53
C VAL A 52 11.73 -11.21 -15.75
N THR A 53 11.75 -12.02 -14.69
CA THR A 53 12.96 -12.25 -13.89
C THR A 53 14.05 -12.92 -14.72
N ARG A 54 13.71 -13.93 -15.53
CA ARG A 54 14.68 -14.58 -16.43
C ARG A 54 15.27 -13.56 -17.41
N LEU A 55 14.43 -12.77 -18.07
CA LEU A 55 14.90 -11.77 -19.02
C LEU A 55 15.81 -10.71 -18.36
N LEU A 56 15.40 -10.17 -17.21
CA LEU A 56 16.19 -9.13 -16.53
C LEU A 56 17.52 -9.67 -15.99
N VAL A 57 17.53 -10.83 -15.36
CA VAL A 57 18.73 -11.39 -14.70
C VAL A 57 19.64 -12.09 -15.70
N ASP A 58 19.09 -12.93 -16.57
CA ASP A 58 19.89 -13.81 -17.42
C ASP A 58 20.33 -13.09 -18.70
N GLU A 59 19.47 -12.26 -19.32
CA GLU A 59 19.78 -11.56 -20.58
C GLU A 59 20.32 -10.15 -20.34
N ILE A 60 19.60 -9.32 -19.56
CA ILE A 60 19.95 -7.90 -19.34
C ILE A 60 21.00 -7.75 -18.22
N LYS A 61 21.31 -8.82 -17.49
CA LYS A 61 22.29 -8.84 -16.37
C LYS A 61 21.98 -7.83 -15.27
N ARG A 62 20.69 -7.54 -15.02
CA ARG A 62 20.26 -6.71 -13.90
C ARG A 62 20.29 -7.48 -12.58
N PRO A 63 20.50 -6.79 -11.45
CA PRO A 63 20.41 -7.41 -10.13
C PRO A 63 19.05 -8.09 -9.90
N LEU A 64 19.05 -9.21 -9.15
CA LEU A 64 17.82 -9.93 -8.82
C LEU A 64 16.80 -9.04 -8.09
N ARG A 65 17.26 -8.15 -7.21
CA ARG A 65 16.41 -7.20 -6.48
C ARG A 65 15.61 -6.28 -7.41
N ASP A 66 16.20 -5.87 -8.53
CA ASP A 66 15.56 -5.01 -9.53
C ASP A 66 14.47 -5.80 -10.27
N ALA A 67 14.74 -7.07 -10.61
CA ALA A 67 13.75 -7.95 -11.23
C ALA A 67 12.54 -8.22 -10.32
N GLU A 68 12.79 -8.49 -9.03
CA GLU A 68 11.73 -8.67 -8.03
C GLU A 68 10.93 -7.37 -7.81
N ALA A 69 11.59 -6.20 -7.82
CA ALA A 69 10.93 -4.91 -7.74
C ALA A 69 10.05 -4.63 -8.96
N VAL A 70 10.53 -4.90 -10.17
CA VAL A 70 9.76 -4.78 -11.41
C VAL A 70 8.51 -5.67 -11.37
N GLU A 71 8.65 -6.93 -10.96
CA GLU A 71 7.50 -7.83 -10.80
C GLU A 71 6.49 -7.31 -9.76
N ARG A 72 6.97 -6.80 -8.63
CA ARG A 72 6.09 -6.22 -7.60
C ARG A 72 5.32 -5.02 -8.14
N ILE A 73 5.97 -4.13 -8.88
CA ILE A 73 5.33 -2.98 -9.53
C ILE A 73 4.23 -3.46 -10.48
N GLN A 74 4.53 -4.41 -11.37
CA GLN A 74 3.54 -4.89 -12.34
C GLN A 74 2.37 -5.63 -11.68
N LYS A 75 2.60 -6.45 -10.64
CA LYS A 75 1.51 -7.14 -9.92
C LYS A 75 0.65 -6.15 -9.15
N ALA A 76 1.26 -5.17 -8.50
CA ALA A 76 0.52 -4.12 -7.79
C ALA A 76 -0.26 -3.22 -8.76
N ALA A 77 0.27 -2.96 -9.96
CA ALA A 77 -0.46 -2.24 -11.01
C ALA A 77 -1.75 -2.99 -11.42
N ASP A 78 -1.68 -4.32 -11.60
CA ASP A 78 -2.86 -5.16 -11.85
C ASP A 78 -3.87 -5.08 -10.69
N GLU A 79 -3.38 -5.13 -9.44
CA GLU A 79 -4.23 -5.04 -8.25
C GLU A 79 -4.86 -3.64 -8.10
N PHE A 80 -4.15 -2.55 -8.38
CA PHE A 80 -4.72 -1.20 -8.41
C PHE A 80 -5.77 -1.05 -9.51
N THR A 81 -5.48 -1.57 -10.70
CA THR A 81 -6.45 -1.64 -11.81
C THR A 81 -7.72 -2.35 -11.36
N ALA A 82 -7.62 -3.49 -10.69
CA ALA A 82 -8.76 -4.24 -10.18
C ALA A 82 -9.52 -3.50 -9.07
N LEU A 83 -8.81 -2.78 -8.18
CA LEU A 83 -9.46 -1.94 -7.16
C LEU A 83 -10.25 -0.79 -7.80
N MET A 84 -9.69 -0.13 -8.80
CA MET A 84 -10.37 0.93 -9.55
C MET A 84 -11.62 0.41 -10.27
N ASP A 85 -11.57 -0.78 -10.88
CA ASP A 85 -12.74 -1.42 -11.50
C ASP A 85 -13.82 -1.81 -10.49
N ALA A 86 -13.42 -2.16 -9.27
CA ALA A 86 -14.35 -2.55 -8.20
C ALA A 86 -15.12 -1.37 -7.60
N GLY A 87 -14.94 -0.14 -8.12
CA GLY A 87 -15.61 1.06 -7.64
C GLY A 87 -14.89 1.76 -6.49
N ALA A 88 -13.57 1.57 -6.36
CA ALA A 88 -12.77 2.31 -5.39
C ALA A 88 -12.80 3.83 -5.61
N ASP A 89 -13.11 4.29 -6.82
CA ASP A 89 -13.23 5.70 -7.17
C ASP A 89 -14.36 6.42 -6.42
N ALA A 90 -15.50 5.77 -6.23
CA ALA A 90 -16.62 6.32 -5.47
C ALA A 90 -16.26 6.52 -4.00
N ILE A 91 -15.60 5.54 -3.38
CA ILE A 91 -15.15 5.62 -1.98
C ILE A 91 -14.02 6.64 -1.85
N SER A 92 -13.07 6.65 -2.79
CA SER A 92 -11.97 7.62 -2.78
C SER A 92 -12.50 9.06 -2.87
N SER A 93 -13.51 9.29 -3.70
CA SER A 93 -14.16 10.60 -3.81
C SER A 93 -14.84 11.03 -2.51
N ALA A 94 -15.51 10.10 -1.82
CA ALA A 94 -16.12 10.36 -0.52
C ALA A 94 -15.08 10.72 0.55
N VAL A 95 -13.96 9.98 0.59
CA VAL A 95 -12.81 10.28 1.46
C VAL A 95 -12.30 11.70 1.20
N LEU A 96 -12.06 12.07 -0.07
CA LEU A 96 -11.56 13.40 -0.45
C LEU A 96 -12.53 14.54 -0.19
N ALA A 97 -13.83 14.28 -0.27
CA ALA A 97 -14.85 15.25 0.10
C ALA A 97 -14.81 15.62 1.60
N GLY A 98 -13.93 14.99 2.38
CA GLY A 98 -13.79 15.21 3.83
C GLY A 98 -14.85 14.47 4.63
N GLU A 99 -15.59 13.54 3.99
CA GLU A 99 -16.56 12.72 4.71
C GLU A 99 -15.83 11.75 5.65
N VAL A 100 -14.61 11.31 5.30
CA VAL A 100 -13.77 10.46 6.14
C VAL A 100 -12.34 10.99 6.11
N THR A 101 -11.84 11.46 7.25
CA THR A 101 -10.44 11.88 7.40
C THR A 101 -9.81 11.23 8.62
N VAL A 102 -8.61 10.69 8.44
CA VAL A 102 -7.83 10.08 9.52
C VAL A 102 -6.80 11.11 9.97
N ARG A 103 -6.96 11.64 11.18
CA ARG A 103 -5.95 12.49 11.81
C ARG A 103 -5.20 11.67 12.83
N PHE A 104 -3.90 11.91 12.89
CA PHE A 104 -3.06 11.37 13.94
C PHE A 104 -2.75 12.55 14.84
N ASP A 105 -3.13 12.46 16.12
CA ASP A 105 -2.64 13.39 17.11
C ASP A 105 -1.12 13.22 17.19
N VAL A 106 -0.43 14.25 16.73
CA VAL A 106 1.02 14.39 16.89
C VAL A 106 1.18 15.16 18.17
N ASP A 107 1.84 14.59 19.17
CA ASP A 107 2.20 15.35 20.36
C ASP A 107 2.97 16.60 19.93
N GLU A 108 2.48 17.77 20.33
CA GLU A 108 3.20 19.05 20.16
C GLU A 108 4.60 19.03 20.81
N GLU A 109 4.86 18.08 21.72
CA GLU A 109 6.15 17.89 22.39
C GLU A 109 7.14 17.02 21.58
N CYS A 110 6.66 16.18 20.66
CA CYS A 110 7.53 15.57 19.66
C CYS A 110 7.81 16.66 18.63
N GLY A 111 8.92 17.39 18.78
CA GLY A 111 9.41 18.45 17.89
C GLY A 111 9.74 18.01 16.45
N VAL A 112 8.82 17.27 15.82
CA VAL A 112 8.81 16.92 14.42
C VAL A 112 8.38 18.17 13.68
N GLU A 113 9.34 18.93 13.16
CA GLU A 113 9.03 20.04 12.27
C GLU A 113 8.39 19.47 10.99
N TYR A 114 7.14 19.86 10.76
CA TYR A 114 6.43 19.57 9.52
C TYR A 114 6.84 20.60 8.48
N PHE A 115 7.48 20.15 7.41
CA PHE A 115 7.68 20.97 6.22
C PHE A 115 6.52 20.73 5.27
N VAL A 116 5.76 21.79 5.00
CA VAL A 116 4.80 21.82 3.90
C VAL A 116 5.53 22.41 2.69
N ASP A 117 5.70 21.62 1.64
CA ASP A 117 6.34 22.11 0.43
C ASP A 117 5.45 23.13 -0.32
N PRO A 118 5.96 23.83 -1.33
CA PRO A 118 5.17 24.77 -2.13
C PRO A 118 3.97 24.14 -2.88
N ASN A 119 3.91 22.80 -2.97
CA ASN A 119 2.81 22.07 -3.60
C ASN A 119 1.74 21.64 -2.59
N GLY A 120 1.96 21.86 -1.29
CA GLY A 120 1.04 21.48 -0.21
C GLY A 120 1.24 20.07 0.32
N ASP A 121 2.32 19.39 -0.08
CA ASP A 121 2.66 18.08 0.44
C ASP A 121 3.33 18.22 1.81
N CYS A 122 2.80 17.48 2.80
CA CYS A 122 3.29 17.52 4.17
C CYS A 122 4.33 16.41 4.39
N TYR A 123 5.54 16.79 4.80
CA TYR A 123 6.66 15.91 5.09
C TYR A 123 7.04 16.03 6.58
N SER A 124 7.21 14.89 7.26
CA SER A 124 7.82 14.86 8.58
C SER A 124 9.32 14.64 8.44
N VAL A 125 10.13 15.59 8.90
CA VAL A 125 11.58 15.39 9.06
C VAL A 125 11.79 14.79 10.44
N THR A 126 12.26 13.55 10.52
CA THR A 126 12.75 13.02 11.79
C THR A 126 14.02 13.80 12.14
N CYS A 127 14.04 14.50 13.27
CA CYS A 127 15.26 15.11 13.80
C CYS A 127 16.33 14.02 13.93
N GLU A 128 17.40 14.12 13.12
CA GLU A 128 18.66 13.49 13.51
C GLU A 128 19.05 14.11 14.85
N MET A 129 19.13 13.27 15.88
CA MET A 129 19.67 13.71 17.18
C MET A 129 21.02 14.40 16.90
N ARG A 130 21.14 15.64 17.38
CA ARG A 130 22.39 16.39 17.45
C ARG A 130 23.53 15.44 17.85
N ARG A 131 24.39 15.10 16.87
CA ARG A 131 25.78 14.75 17.17
C ARG A 131 26.47 16.06 17.50
N GLU A 132 26.40 16.44 18.77
CA GLU A 132 27.46 17.27 19.35
C GLU A 132 28.75 16.44 19.19
N ASP A 133 29.77 17.04 18.56
CA ASP A 133 31.07 16.44 18.17
C ASP A 133 31.25 16.06 16.68
N ALA A 134 30.93 16.98 15.76
CA ALA A 134 31.48 16.95 14.40
C ALA A 134 32.19 18.28 14.10
N ASP A 135 33.51 18.25 14.14
CA ASP A 135 34.39 19.35 13.76
C ASP A 135 34.15 19.78 12.30
N GLU A 136 34.10 21.11 12.11
CA GLU A 136 34.41 21.89 10.89
C GLU A 136 34.29 21.14 9.55
N TYR A 137 33.06 21.01 9.04
CA TYR A 137 32.78 20.54 7.67
C TYR A 137 32.20 21.67 6.81
N ASN A 138 32.76 21.80 5.60
CA ASN A 138 32.56 22.89 4.66
C ASN A 138 31.14 22.88 4.04
N GLU A 139 30.39 23.98 4.14
CA GLU A 139 28.95 24.06 3.81
C GLU A 139 28.61 24.29 2.31
N ASP A 140 29.60 24.38 1.43
CA ASP A 140 29.37 24.92 0.07
C ASP A 140 29.00 23.90 -1.03
N GLU A 141 28.77 22.62 -0.73
CA GLU A 141 28.57 21.64 -1.81
C GLU A 141 27.65 20.45 -1.46
N TYR A 142 26.43 20.66 -0.95
CA TYR A 142 25.40 19.61 -1.05
C TYR A 142 23.98 20.20 -1.13
N GLY A 143 23.34 20.03 -2.28
CA GLY A 143 21.92 20.28 -2.44
C GLY A 143 21.12 19.38 -1.51
N SER A 144 20.33 20.00 -0.63
CA SER A 144 19.42 19.35 0.31
C SER A 144 18.51 18.34 -0.40
N MET A 145 18.81 17.05 -0.23
CA MET A 145 17.94 15.94 -0.62
C MET A 145 17.07 15.55 0.57
N VAL A 146 15.93 16.23 0.72
CA VAL A 146 14.90 15.78 1.67
C VAL A 146 14.09 14.69 0.97
N SER A 147 14.31 13.44 1.36
CA SER A 147 13.50 12.31 0.90
C SER A 147 12.35 12.10 1.89
N PRO A 148 11.10 11.87 1.45
CA PRO A 148 9.97 11.59 2.34
C PRO A 148 10.23 10.36 3.20
N VAL A 149 10.45 10.56 4.50
CA VAL A 149 10.48 9.48 5.48
C VAL A 149 9.04 9.23 5.95
N PRO A 150 8.49 8.01 5.81
CA PRO A 150 7.17 7.70 6.35
C PRO A 150 7.21 7.81 7.87
N LEU A 151 6.16 8.43 8.43
CA LEU A 151 5.92 8.60 9.85
C LEU A 151 5.73 7.21 10.48
N VAL A 152 6.80 6.64 11.03
CA VAL A 152 6.75 5.44 11.87
C VAL A 152 6.99 5.90 13.30
N VAL A 153 5.91 6.23 14.01
CA VAL A 153 5.96 6.44 15.46
C VAL A 153 6.18 5.07 16.11
N ASN A 154 7.44 4.68 16.28
CA ASN A 154 7.80 3.64 17.23
C ASN A 154 8.00 4.34 18.58
N GLY A 155 6.94 4.41 19.39
CA GLY A 155 7.06 4.86 20.77
C GLY A 155 7.87 3.84 21.57
N ASP A 156 9.14 4.12 21.80
CA ASP A 156 10.02 3.29 22.65
C ASP A 156 9.86 3.75 24.10
N GLY A 157 9.01 3.04 24.84
CA GLY A 157 9.00 2.90 26.30
C GLY A 157 9.25 4.14 27.16
N GLY A 158 8.18 4.84 27.55
CA GLY A 158 8.19 5.77 28.68
C GLY A 158 6.86 6.48 28.81
N ASP A 159 6.07 6.10 29.82
CA ASP A 159 4.68 6.52 30.11
C ASP A 159 3.60 6.07 29.11
N GLU A 160 2.68 5.23 29.61
CA GLU A 160 1.41 4.87 28.98
C GLU A 160 0.44 6.07 29.02
N SER A 161 0.87 7.25 28.57
CA SER A 161 -0.09 8.32 28.30
C SER A 161 -0.99 7.81 27.17
N GLU A 162 -2.26 7.64 27.48
CA GLU A 162 -3.26 7.07 26.58
C GLU A 162 -3.46 8.06 25.43
N PHE A 163 -2.70 7.86 24.34
CA PHE A 163 -2.81 8.65 23.12
C PHE A 163 -4.23 8.48 22.55
N GLU A 164 -5.09 9.46 22.83
CA GLU A 164 -6.45 9.50 22.30
C GLU A 164 -6.39 9.99 20.84
N HIS A 165 -6.20 9.06 19.90
CA HIS A 165 -6.23 9.38 18.48
C HIS A 165 -7.65 9.74 18.01
N LYS A 166 -7.82 10.95 17.45
CA LYS A 166 -9.12 11.48 16.99
C LYS A 166 -9.32 11.35 15.47
N TYR A 167 -10.45 10.77 15.04
CA TYR A 167 -10.82 10.62 13.61
C TYR A 167 -11.94 11.57 13.25
N ASP A 168 -11.84 12.30 12.13
CA ASP A 168 -12.87 13.25 11.72
C ASP A 168 -13.73 12.70 10.58
N PHE A 169 -15.03 12.55 10.82
CA PHE A 169 -16.07 12.19 9.85
C PHE A 169 -17.00 13.39 9.63
N GLY A 170 -16.86 14.12 8.52
CA GLY A 170 -17.71 15.28 8.24
C GLY A 170 -17.79 16.29 9.40
N ALA A 171 -16.63 16.60 10.01
CA ALA A 171 -16.43 17.43 11.22
C ALA A 171 -16.78 16.80 12.59
N LYS A 172 -17.19 15.53 12.64
CA LYS A 172 -17.42 14.81 13.90
C LYS A 172 -16.20 13.95 14.25
N VAL A 173 -15.68 14.10 15.48
CA VAL A 173 -14.70 13.16 16.03
C VAL A 173 -15.37 11.81 16.30
N VAL A 174 -14.78 10.73 15.78
CA VAL A 174 -15.27 9.36 15.83
C VAL A 174 -14.23 8.47 16.50
N ASP A 175 -14.67 7.51 17.31
CA ASP A 175 -13.83 6.42 17.81
C ASP A 175 -13.82 5.28 16.80
N SER A 176 -12.64 4.95 16.24
CA SER A 176 -12.52 3.96 15.19
C SER A 176 -13.00 2.56 15.64
N VAL A 177 -12.89 2.24 16.94
CA VAL A 177 -13.19 0.94 17.54
C VAL A 177 -14.71 0.69 17.65
N THR A 178 -15.47 1.75 17.91
CA THR A 178 -16.92 1.65 18.18
C THR A 178 -17.80 2.15 17.05
N GLU A 179 -17.21 2.72 15.99
CA GLU A 179 -17.98 3.27 14.88
C GLU A 179 -18.73 2.19 14.08
N THR A 180 -20.02 2.44 13.88
CA THR A 180 -20.93 1.53 13.19
C THR A 180 -21.47 2.07 11.88
N ASP A 181 -21.17 3.32 11.54
CA ASP A 181 -21.60 4.01 10.33
C ASP A 181 -21.28 3.18 9.06
N PRO A 182 -22.25 3.03 8.13
CA PRO A 182 -22.05 2.26 6.91
C PRO A 182 -20.96 2.82 5.99
N LEU A 183 -20.81 4.13 5.90
CA LEU A 183 -19.76 4.78 5.11
C LEU A 183 -18.39 4.52 5.75
N TRP A 184 -18.27 4.65 7.07
CA TRP A 184 -17.05 4.27 7.79
C TRP A 184 -16.65 2.82 7.52
N LYS A 185 -17.59 1.88 7.64
CA LYS A 185 -17.34 0.45 7.33
C LYS A 185 -16.88 0.24 5.89
N ARG A 186 -17.47 0.94 4.92
CA ARG A 186 -17.04 0.88 3.51
C ARG A 186 -15.64 1.46 3.33
N ALA A 187 -15.33 2.59 3.97
CA ALA A 187 -14.01 3.21 3.93
C ALA A 187 -12.95 2.30 4.57
N MET A 188 -13.24 1.66 5.70
CA MET A 188 -12.33 0.70 6.34
C MET A 188 -12.17 -0.60 5.55
N ALA A 189 -13.23 -1.08 4.89
CA ALA A 189 -13.12 -2.20 3.96
C ALA A 189 -12.22 -1.85 2.76
N PHE A 190 -12.39 -0.64 2.20
CA PHE A 190 -11.51 -0.12 1.15
C PHE A 190 -10.06 0.00 1.64
N ARG A 191 -9.85 0.59 2.83
CA ARG A 191 -8.55 0.71 3.48
C ARG A 191 -7.85 -0.65 3.60
N LEU A 192 -8.58 -1.69 4.02
CA LEU A 192 -8.07 -3.05 4.12
C LEU A 192 -7.69 -3.68 2.77
N LEU A 193 -8.43 -3.38 1.71
CA LEU A 193 -8.09 -3.87 0.38
C LEU A 193 -6.84 -3.17 -0.17
N ALA A 194 -6.79 -1.84 -0.05
CA ALA A 194 -5.66 -1.02 -0.48
C ALA A 194 -4.39 -1.34 0.31
N SER A 195 -4.48 -1.57 1.63
CA SER A 195 -3.33 -1.91 2.47
C SER A 195 -2.63 -3.18 2.01
N LYS A 196 -3.38 -4.20 1.55
CA LYS A 196 -2.81 -5.45 1.05
C LYS A 196 -1.96 -5.23 -0.20
N VAL A 197 -2.38 -4.32 -1.08
CA VAL A 197 -1.60 -3.94 -2.28
C VAL A 197 -0.35 -3.17 -1.84
N LEU A 198 -0.54 -2.18 -0.96
CA LEU A 198 0.53 -1.31 -0.46
C LEU A 198 1.60 -2.07 0.34
N ALA A 199 1.22 -3.04 1.17
CA ALA A 199 2.14 -3.88 1.94
C ALA A 199 3.05 -4.71 1.03
N LYS A 200 2.53 -5.20 -0.11
CA LYS A 200 3.32 -5.99 -1.08
C LYS A 200 4.30 -5.13 -1.86
N VAL A 201 3.87 -3.98 -2.35
CA VAL A 201 4.67 -3.11 -3.22
C VAL A 201 5.61 -2.20 -2.42
N GLY A 202 5.22 -1.85 -1.19
CA GLY A 202 5.94 -0.98 -0.29
C GLY A 202 6.17 0.42 -0.86
N PRO A 203 7.41 0.96 -0.80
CA PRO A 203 7.69 2.32 -1.25
C PRO A 203 7.50 2.54 -2.76
N LEU A 204 7.42 1.47 -3.55
CA LEU A 204 7.24 1.53 -5.01
C LEU A 204 5.77 1.73 -5.44
N TRP A 205 4.85 1.99 -4.50
CA TRP A 205 3.42 2.09 -4.80
C TRP A 205 3.08 3.16 -5.84
N ARG A 206 3.77 4.32 -5.83
CA ARG A 206 3.56 5.39 -6.83
C ARG A 206 3.90 4.91 -8.24
N ALA A 207 4.99 4.15 -8.39
CA ALA A 207 5.37 3.56 -9.68
C ALA A 207 4.29 2.58 -10.17
N ALA A 208 3.79 1.70 -9.29
CA ALA A 208 2.72 0.78 -9.63
C ALA A 208 1.42 1.49 -10.01
N LEU A 209 1.06 2.57 -9.31
CA LEU A 209 -0.13 3.36 -9.61
C LEU A 209 -0.02 4.07 -10.97
N VAL A 210 1.14 4.66 -11.29
CA VAL A 210 1.40 5.28 -12.59
C VAL A 210 1.36 4.25 -13.72
N LEU A 211 1.89 3.04 -13.51
CA LEU A 211 1.81 1.97 -14.48
C LEU A 211 0.33 1.56 -14.73
N SER A 212 -0.46 1.40 -13.67
CA SER A 212 -1.89 1.10 -13.76
C SER A 212 -2.65 2.17 -14.56
N LEU A 213 -2.40 3.46 -14.29
CA LEU A 213 -2.97 4.58 -15.05
C LEU A 213 -2.56 4.52 -16.53
N SER A 214 -1.28 4.27 -16.81
CA SER A 214 -0.75 4.21 -18.18
C SER A 214 -1.39 3.07 -18.98
N GLU A 215 -1.60 1.91 -18.35
CA GLU A 215 -2.30 0.77 -18.96
C GLU A 215 -3.77 1.10 -19.27
N ARG A 216 -4.46 1.79 -18.36
CA ARG A 216 -5.84 2.22 -18.60
C ARG A 216 -5.95 3.18 -19.76
N LEU A 217 -5.06 4.18 -19.80
CA LEU A 217 -5.01 5.14 -20.89
C LEU A 217 -4.77 4.42 -22.22
N ALA A 218 -3.80 3.50 -22.28
CA ALA A 218 -3.51 2.73 -23.49
C ALA A 218 -4.73 1.94 -24.00
N ARG A 219 -5.48 1.28 -23.10
CA ARG A 219 -6.71 0.55 -23.47
C ARG A 219 -7.79 1.46 -24.05
N THR A 220 -7.97 2.64 -23.47
CA THR A 220 -8.93 3.64 -24.01
C THR A 220 -8.56 4.04 -25.43
N TYR A 221 -7.27 4.20 -25.75
CA TYR A 221 -6.84 4.51 -27.12
C TYR A 221 -7.03 3.34 -28.09
N ASP A 222 -6.74 2.11 -27.68
CA ASP A 222 -6.83 0.93 -28.58
C ASP A 222 -8.27 0.63 -29.03
N ASP A 223 -9.24 0.76 -28.11
CA ASP A 223 -10.66 0.51 -28.42
C ASP A 223 -11.23 1.54 -29.42
N GLU A 224 -10.67 2.76 -29.44
CA GLU A 224 -11.19 3.90 -30.19
C GLU A 224 -10.40 4.18 -31.49
N LEU A 225 -9.11 3.81 -31.56
CA LEU A 225 -8.32 3.85 -32.80
C LEU A 225 -8.90 2.96 -33.90
N GLY A 226 -9.63 1.89 -33.52
CA GLY A 226 -10.41 1.09 -34.47
C GLY A 226 -11.59 1.85 -35.10
N GLN A 227 -12.05 2.94 -34.48
CA GLN A 227 -13.22 3.73 -34.92
C GLN A 227 -12.84 5.06 -35.60
N ALA A 228 -11.62 5.57 -35.38
CA ALA A 228 -11.20 6.92 -35.78
C ALA A 228 -10.77 7.09 -37.26
N MET A 229 -11.11 6.17 -38.16
CA MET A 229 -10.83 6.34 -39.60
C MET A 229 -11.74 7.36 -40.32
N GLU A 230 -12.63 8.06 -39.60
CA GLU A 230 -13.58 9.02 -40.19
C GLU A 230 -13.55 10.40 -39.49
N GLY A 231 -12.49 11.16 -39.79
CA GLY A 231 -12.46 12.63 -39.97
C GLY A 231 -13.02 13.59 -38.89
N ASP A 232 -12.10 14.21 -38.15
CA ASP A 232 -12.12 15.61 -37.66
C ASP A 232 -12.99 16.09 -36.48
N TYR A 233 -13.77 15.25 -35.79
CA TYR A 233 -14.53 15.69 -34.60
C TYR A 233 -14.12 15.07 -33.25
N MET A 234 -13.07 14.25 -33.21
CA MET A 234 -12.81 13.39 -32.04
C MET A 234 -11.89 13.98 -30.95
N ASP A 235 -11.13 15.06 -31.24
CA ASP A 235 -10.03 15.49 -30.35
C ASP A 235 -10.49 16.04 -28.98
N GLN A 236 -11.65 16.71 -28.90
CA GLN A 236 -12.15 17.28 -27.65
C GLN A 236 -12.61 16.20 -26.65
N SER A 237 -13.33 15.18 -27.13
CA SER A 237 -13.87 14.08 -26.30
C SER A 237 -12.74 13.28 -25.64
N TYR A 238 -11.67 12.97 -26.38
CA TYR A 238 -10.52 12.23 -25.84
C TYR A 238 -9.80 13.01 -24.73
N SER A 239 -9.69 14.33 -24.92
CA SER A 239 -9.04 15.18 -23.93
C SER A 239 -9.80 15.17 -22.59
N GLU A 240 -11.13 15.09 -22.62
CA GLU A 240 -12.00 15.02 -21.44
C GLU A 240 -11.95 13.64 -20.76
N SER A 241 -12.04 12.56 -21.54
CA SER A 241 -11.92 11.19 -21.02
C SER A 241 -10.58 10.95 -20.34
N ARG A 242 -9.47 11.40 -20.97
CA ARG A 242 -8.13 11.34 -20.39
C ARG A 242 -8.04 12.13 -19.08
N ARG A 243 -8.50 13.38 -19.08
CA ARG A 243 -8.49 14.23 -17.87
C ARG A 243 -9.29 13.61 -16.73
N THR A 244 -10.45 13.05 -17.05
CA THR A 244 -11.31 12.35 -16.07
C THR A 244 -10.59 11.15 -15.47
N LEU A 245 -9.93 10.33 -16.29
CA LEU A 245 -9.19 9.17 -15.80
C LEU A 245 -7.99 9.57 -14.94
N VAL A 246 -7.22 10.58 -15.34
CA VAL A 246 -6.11 11.12 -14.54
C VAL A 246 -6.63 11.62 -13.19
N ALA A 247 -7.70 12.43 -13.20
CA ALA A 247 -8.30 12.96 -11.97
C ALA A 247 -8.79 11.85 -11.02
N ARG A 248 -9.31 10.73 -11.53
CA ARG A 248 -9.69 9.57 -10.70
C ARG A 248 -8.49 8.92 -10.02
N TYR A 249 -7.36 8.80 -10.70
CA TYR A 249 -6.14 8.24 -10.13
C TYR A 249 -5.48 9.19 -9.13
N ASP A 250 -5.51 10.49 -9.39
CA ASP A 250 -5.06 11.52 -8.43
C ASP A 250 -5.92 11.49 -7.17
N ALA A 251 -7.25 11.40 -7.34
CA ALA A 251 -8.18 11.25 -6.25
C ALA A 251 -7.91 9.97 -5.43
N PHE A 252 -7.69 8.84 -6.11
CA PHE A 252 -7.32 7.60 -5.45
C PHE A 252 -6.02 7.74 -4.65
N ALA A 253 -4.98 8.33 -5.23
CA ALA A 253 -3.70 8.56 -4.54
C ALA A 253 -3.86 9.42 -3.29
N ALA A 254 -4.61 10.52 -3.39
CA ALA A 254 -4.88 11.40 -2.26
C ALA A 254 -5.73 10.71 -1.17
N ALA A 255 -6.67 9.84 -1.55
CA ALA A 255 -7.43 9.03 -0.59
C ALA A 255 -6.52 8.03 0.17
N LEU A 256 -5.53 7.42 -0.49
CA LEU A 256 -4.55 6.56 0.21
C LEU A 256 -3.76 7.35 1.28
N GLN A 257 -3.40 8.59 0.98
CA GLN A 257 -2.71 9.49 1.91
C GLN A 257 -3.62 9.93 3.06
N GLN A 258 -4.84 10.37 2.78
CA GLN A 258 -5.80 10.82 3.79
C GLN A 258 -6.28 9.71 4.73
N LEU A 259 -6.31 8.46 4.24
CA LEU A 259 -6.57 7.33 5.11
C LEU A 259 -5.36 7.06 6.02
N GLY A 260 -4.15 7.51 5.69
CA GLY A 260 -2.94 7.14 6.43
C GLY A 260 -2.49 5.73 6.09
N LEU A 261 -2.50 5.35 4.80
CA LEU A 261 -1.96 4.08 4.32
C LEU A 261 -0.48 4.18 3.91
N ILE A 262 0.04 5.39 3.74
CA ILE A 262 1.44 5.61 3.36
C ILE A 262 2.34 5.19 4.52
N GLY A 263 3.22 4.21 4.29
CA GLY A 263 4.09 3.65 5.32
C GLY A 263 3.55 2.37 5.99
N ILE A 264 2.36 1.88 5.61
CA ILE A 264 1.77 0.67 6.23
C ILE A 264 2.66 -0.57 6.10
N TRP A 265 3.51 -0.63 5.07
CA TRP A 265 4.51 -1.71 4.88
C TRP A 265 5.63 -1.72 5.93
N SER A 266 5.78 -0.64 6.70
CA SER A 266 6.75 -0.51 7.79
C SER A 266 6.11 -0.64 9.17
N GLN A 267 4.78 -0.79 9.24
CA GLN A 267 4.04 -0.85 10.50
C GLN A 267 4.35 -2.17 11.22
N LYS A 268 4.89 -2.07 12.43
CA LYS A 268 5.08 -3.23 13.30
C LYS A 268 3.76 -3.59 13.98
N PRO A 269 3.51 -4.88 14.27
CA PRO A 269 2.35 -5.29 15.05
C PRO A 269 2.38 -4.66 16.45
N LEU A 270 1.25 -4.13 16.94
CA LEU A 270 1.14 -3.50 18.28
C LEU A 270 1.45 -4.44 19.44
N ILE A 271 1.12 -5.72 19.28
CA ILE A 271 1.39 -6.80 20.22
C ILE A 271 2.36 -7.76 19.55
N ASP A 272 3.49 -8.03 20.19
CA ASP A 272 4.46 -8.99 19.64
C ASP A 272 3.99 -10.45 19.84
N GLY A 273 4.67 -11.39 19.17
CA GLY A 273 4.28 -12.79 19.23
C GLY A 273 4.54 -13.48 20.57
N LEU A 274 5.37 -12.92 21.45
CA LEU A 274 5.64 -13.44 22.79
C LEU A 274 4.57 -12.97 23.77
N GLU A 275 4.25 -11.68 23.73
CA GLU A 275 3.17 -11.05 24.49
C GLU A 275 1.83 -11.67 24.12
N MET A 276 1.54 -11.85 22.82
CA MET A 276 0.31 -12.50 22.36
C MET A 276 0.10 -13.88 23.00
N LYS A 277 1.17 -14.67 23.17
CA LYS A 277 1.11 -16.01 23.80
C LYS A 277 1.17 -15.98 25.31
N GLY A 278 1.81 -14.97 25.90
CA GLY A 278 2.03 -14.90 27.35
C GLY A 278 0.87 -14.27 28.10
N THR A 279 0.36 -13.14 27.60
CA THR A 279 -0.59 -12.28 28.33
C THR A 279 -1.98 -12.26 27.68
N VAL A 280 -2.06 -12.31 26.35
CA VAL A 280 -3.33 -12.14 25.63
C VAL A 280 -4.08 -13.47 25.48
N LEU A 281 -3.45 -14.46 24.85
CA LEU A 281 -4.03 -15.76 24.50
C LEU A 281 -3.08 -16.91 24.93
N LYS A 282 -3.21 -17.35 26.19
CA LYS A 282 -2.27 -18.30 26.84
C LYS A 282 -2.29 -19.70 26.23
N ALA A 283 -3.41 -20.13 25.65
CA ALA A 283 -3.61 -21.49 25.16
C ALA A 283 -3.42 -21.63 23.64
N VAL A 284 -2.82 -20.65 22.96
CA VAL A 284 -2.67 -20.70 21.49
C VAL A 284 -1.67 -21.77 21.04
N PRO A 285 -2.07 -22.69 20.14
CA PRO A 285 -1.16 -23.68 19.60
C PRO A 285 -0.11 -23.05 18.66
N LYS A 286 1.07 -23.67 18.59
CA LYS A 286 2.06 -23.31 17.57
C LYS A 286 1.58 -23.72 16.18
N GLY A 287 1.84 -22.90 15.16
CA GLY A 287 1.64 -23.28 13.76
C GLY A 287 0.65 -22.37 13.01
N PRO A 288 -0.17 -22.93 12.08
CA PRO A 288 -1.06 -22.16 11.22
C PRO A 288 -2.04 -21.27 11.97
N VAL A 289 -2.65 -21.77 13.04
CA VAL A 289 -3.60 -21.01 13.87
C VAL A 289 -2.98 -19.73 14.42
N PHE A 290 -1.73 -19.79 14.90
CA PHE A 290 -1.02 -18.60 15.37
C PHE A 290 -0.77 -17.59 14.24
N ARG A 291 -0.56 -18.05 13.00
CA ARG A 291 -0.43 -17.16 11.84
C ARG A 291 -1.74 -16.44 11.56
N ASP A 292 -2.87 -17.14 11.66
CA ASP A 292 -4.19 -16.56 11.43
C ASP A 292 -4.53 -15.52 12.51
N ILE A 293 -4.13 -15.75 13.76
CA ILE A 293 -4.22 -14.78 14.86
C ILE A 293 -3.39 -13.53 14.55
N MET A 294 -2.13 -13.68 14.15
CA MET A 294 -1.29 -12.52 13.79
C MET A 294 -1.84 -11.76 12.58
N ALA A 295 -2.45 -12.46 11.61
CA ALA A 295 -3.10 -11.85 10.46
C ALA A 295 -4.39 -11.09 10.85
N GLU A 296 -5.14 -11.59 11.84
CA GLU A 296 -6.30 -10.88 12.38
C GLU A 296 -5.88 -9.61 13.13
N GLN A 297 -4.76 -9.64 13.87
CA GLN A 297 -4.18 -8.43 14.46
C GLN A 297 -3.81 -7.39 13.40
N GLU A 298 -3.11 -7.80 12.34
CA GLU A 298 -2.75 -6.90 11.21
C GLU A 298 -4.01 -6.31 10.54
N ARG A 299 -5.02 -7.15 10.33
CA ARG A 299 -6.32 -6.73 9.79
C ARG A 299 -7.00 -5.72 10.71
N TRP A 300 -7.05 -5.98 12.02
CA TRP A 300 -7.67 -5.09 12.99
C TRP A 300 -6.96 -3.74 13.04
N MET A 301 -5.62 -3.74 13.10
CA MET A 301 -4.82 -2.49 13.08
C MET A 301 -5.03 -1.69 11.80
N THR A 302 -5.25 -2.38 10.68
CA THR A 302 -5.57 -1.72 9.41
C THR A 302 -6.95 -1.08 9.45
N THR A 303 -7.97 -1.77 9.96
CA THR A 303 -9.37 -1.28 9.95
C THR A 303 -9.71 -0.36 11.11
N HIS A 304 -8.83 -0.26 12.11
CA HIS A 304 -8.96 0.61 13.27
C HIS A 304 -7.71 1.46 13.36
N PRO A 305 -7.52 2.43 12.43
CA PRO A 305 -6.41 3.38 12.56
C PRO A 305 -6.43 3.96 13.97
N GLY A 306 -5.22 4.10 14.55
CA GLY A 306 -4.91 4.49 15.93
C GLY A 306 -5.78 3.86 17.03
N GLY A 307 -6.31 2.66 16.79
CA GLY A 307 -6.79 1.83 17.89
C GLY A 307 -5.64 1.46 18.82
N GLY A 308 -5.78 1.76 20.11
CA GLY A 308 -4.75 1.48 21.11
C GLY A 308 -4.55 -0.01 21.38
N LYS A 309 -3.42 -0.35 22.01
CA LYS A 309 -3.06 -1.72 22.39
C LYS A 309 -4.10 -2.38 23.30
N SER A 310 -4.68 -1.65 24.24
CA SER A 310 -5.73 -2.12 25.15
C SER A 310 -7.00 -2.56 24.39
N ALA A 311 -7.45 -1.76 23.43
CA ALA A 311 -8.59 -2.08 22.58
C ALA A 311 -8.34 -3.32 21.71
N LEU A 312 -7.12 -3.46 21.16
CA LEU A 312 -6.72 -4.65 20.43
C LEU A 312 -6.70 -5.90 21.32
N ILE A 313 -6.14 -5.84 22.55
CA ILE A 313 -6.13 -6.98 23.49
C ILE A 313 -7.56 -7.47 23.74
N ARG A 314 -8.50 -6.55 23.99
CA ARG A 314 -9.93 -6.87 24.16
C ARG A 314 -10.50 -7.55 22.91
N HIS A 315 -10.29 -6.99 21.71
CA HIS A 315 -10.74 -7.59 20.45
C HIS A 315 -10.20 -9.01 20.25
N MET A 316 -8.91 -9.23 20.51
CA MET A 316 -8.29 -10.54 20.33
C MET A 316 -8.85 -11.58 21.30
N ARG A 317 -9.12 -11.21 22.56
CA ARG A 317 -9.74 -12.09 23.55
C ARG A 317 -11.19 -12.43 23.20
N GLU A 318 -11.95 -11.45 22.70
CA GLU A 318 -13.35 -11.65 22.26
C GLU A 318 -13.43 -12.50 20.99
N THR A 319 -12.48 -12.35 20.06
CA THR A 319 -12.44 -13.08 18.79
C THR A 319 -11.99 -14.53 18.97
N PHE A 320 -11.09 -14.79 19.93
CA PHE A 320 -10.45 -16.08 20.14
C PHE A 320 -10.64 -16.59 21.57
N LEU A 321 -11.90 -16.65 22.02
CA LEU A 321 -12.29 -17.03 23.38
C LEU A 321 -11.71 -18.39 23.82
N GLU A 322 -11.60 -19.33 22.89
CA GLU A 322 -11.07 -20.68 23.14
C GLU A 322 -9.58 -20.68 23.56
N PHE A 323 -8.84 -19.60 23.34
CA PHE A 323 -7.41 -19.51 23.64
C PHE A 323 -7.05 -18.62 24.83
N VAL A 324 -8.02 -17.97 25.48
CA VAL A 324 -7.79 -17.06 26.62
C VAL A 324 -7.18 -17.81 27.82
N GLY A 325 -7.52 -19.09 27.98
CA GLY A 325 -7.13 -19.92 29.12
C GLY A 325 -8.03 -19.66 30.33
N GLU A 326 -8.28 -20.69 31.14
CA GLU A 326 -8.90 -20.51 32.46
C GLU A 326 -7.88 -19.83 33.37
N GLU A 327 -8.25 -18.71 34.00
CA GLU A 327 -7.44 -18.03 35.02
C GLU A 327 -7.28 -18.88 36.29
#